data_AF-A0AAU5HJ66-F1
#
_entry.id   AF-A0AAU5HJ66-F1
#
_cell.length_a   1.000
_cell.length_b   1.000
_cell.length_c   1.000
_cell.angle_alpha   90.00
_cell.angle_beta   90.00
_cell.angle_gamma   90.00
#
_symmetry.space_group_name_H-M   'P 1'
#
loop_
_entity.id
_entity.type
_entity.pdbx_description
1 polymer ?
#
loop_
_entity_poly.entity_id
_entity_poly.type
_entity_poly.pdbx_seq_one_letter_code
_entity_poly.pdbx_strand_id
1 'polypeptide(L)'
;MISPALQQLFDAPPQDFGPTPLWWWSGAEVTREQLAWQLRRFADGGVHNLVVINLAPAGPAFGARTDDPPWFGEEWWDRFTDTCRIARDIGTRLWFYDQIGFSGANVQSAVTRRRGVRRLRGPRGVGRELPRERGRL
;
A
#
# COMPACT_ATOMS: atom_id res chain seq x y z
N MET A 1 -12.71 -9.34 39.35
CA MET A 1 -13.70 -10.08 38.53
C MET A 1 -13.90 -9.26 37.26
N ILE A 2 -13.75 -9.85 36.06
CA ILE A 2 -13.96 -9.13 34.80
C ILE A 2 -15.47 -8.88 34.62
N SER A 3 -15.88 -7.74 34.06
CA SER A 3 -17.31 -7.48 33.85
C SER A 3 -17.87 -8.40 32.75
N PRO A 4 -19.16 -8.80 32.81
CA PRO A 4 -19.77 -9.61 31.76
C PRO A 4 -19.66 -8.98 30.37
N ALA A 5 -19.79 -7.66 30.28
CA ALA A 5 -19.64 -6.92 29.03
C ALA A 5 -18.22 -7.03 28.45
N LEU A 6 -17.19 -7.01 29.29
CA LEU A 6 -15.82 -7.17 28.83
C LEU A 6 -15.52 -8.62 28.44
N GLN A 7 -16.05 -9.62 29.17
CA GLN A 7 -15.94 -11.03 28.77
C GLN A 7 -16.54 -11.27 27.36
N GLN A 8 -17.71 -10.69 27.08
CA GLN A 8 -18.36 -10.79 25.76
C GLN A 8 -17.47 -10.26 24.62
N LEU A 9 -16.71 -9.19 24.84
CA LEU A 9 -15.77 -8.65 23.85
C LEU A 9 -14.57 -9.55 23.59
N PHE A 10 -14.17 -10.39 24.55
CA PHE A 10 -13.11 -11.38 24.36
C PHE A 10 -13.64 -12.65 23.67
N ASP A 11 -14.84 -13.09 24.02
CA ASP A 11 -15.47 -14.29 23.44
C ASP A 11 -15.92 -14.04 21.99
N ALA A 12 -16.38 -12.83 21.69
CA ALA A 12 -16.86 -12.42 20.38
C ALA A 12 -16.37 -10.99 20.04
N PRO A 13 -15.06 -10.82 19.76
CA PRO A 13 -14.51 -9.51 19.42
C PRO A 13 -15.12 -8.99 18.12
N PRO A 14 -15.44 -7.68 18.03
CA PRO A 14 -15.79 -7.06 16.77
C PRO A 14 -14.69 -7.26 15.73
N GLN A 15 -15.07 -7.42 14.45
CA GLN A 15 -14.14 -7.67 13.34
C GLN A 15 -13.04 -6.60 13.21
N ASP A 16 -13.31 -5.38 13.68
CA ASP A 16 -12.39 -4.25 13.70
C ASP A 16 -11.11 -4.50 14.51
N PHE A 17 -11.14 -5.45 15.46
CA PHE A 17 -9.98 -5.82 16.27
C PHE A 17 -9.17 -6.98 15.69
N GLY A 18 -9.54 -7.46 14.50
CA GLY A 18 -8.83 -8.52 13.79
C GLY A 18 -7.49 -8.06 13.16
N PRO A 19 -6.68 -9.02 12.67
CA PRO A 19 -5.45 -8.69 11.97
C PRO A 19 -5.72 -7.85 10.71
N THR A 20 -4.77 -6.99 10.36
CA THR A 20 -4.83 -6.15 9.14
C THR A 20 -3.58 -6.41 8.27
N PRO A 21 -3.45 -7.58 7.64
CA PRO A 21 -2.26 -7.92 6.87
C PRO A 21 -2.13 -7.07 5.60
N LEU A 22 -0.89 -6.98 5.12
CA LEU A 22 -0.58 -6.42 3.82
C LEU A 22 -1.01 -7.40 2.72
N TRP A 23 -1.75 -6.89 1.74
CA TRP A 23 -2.20 -7.62 0.57
C TRP A 23 -1.56 -7.03 -0.67
N TRP A 24 -0.61 -7.79 -1.22
CA TRP A 24 0.24 -7.36 -2.32
C TRP A 24 -0.41 -7.61 -3.67
N TRP A 25 -0.63 -6.56 -4.45
CA TRP A 25 -1.13 -6.62 -5.83
C TRP A 25 0.02 -6.61 -6.82
N SER A 26 0.91 -7.61 -6.71
CA SER A 26 2.18 -7.66 -7.43
C SER A 26 2.62 -9.08 -7.77
N GLY A 27 3.49 -9.21 -8.78
CA GLY A 27 4.15 -10.47 -9.14
C GLY A 27 3.42 -11.31 -10.19
N ALA A 28 2.15 -11.01 -10.45
CA ALA A 28 1.33 -11.58 -11.52
C ALA A 28 0.27 -10.57 -11.95
N GLU A 29 -0.44 -10.88 -13.04
CA GLU A 29 -1.62 -10.13 -13.48
C GLU A 29 -2.71 -10.16 -12.40
N VAL A 30 -3.20 -8.98 -12.04
CA VAL A 30 -4.23 -8.77 -11.03
C VAL A 30 -5.59 -8.69 -11.72
N THR A 31 -6.30 -9.82 -11.71
CA THR A 31 -7.63 -9.93 -12.30
C THR A 31 -8.73 -9.76 -11.26
N ARG A 32 -9.90 -9.29 -11.71
CA ARG A 32 -11.07 -9.11 -10.85
C ARG A 32 -11.49 -10.41 -10.18
N GLU A 33 -11.45 -11.52 -10.92
CA GLU A 33 -11.86 -12.85 -10.47
C GLU A 33 -10.94 -13.34 -9.35
N GLN A 34 -9.63 -13.15 -9.50
CA GLN A 34 -8.65 -13.52 -8.48
C GLN A 34 -8.82 -12.67 -7.22
N LEU A 35 -8.98 -11.35 -7.37
CA LEU A 35 -9.22 -10.45 -6.22
C LEU A 35 -10.48 -10.83 -5.46
N ALA A 36 -11.58 -11.11 -6.17
CA ALA A 36 -12.84 -11.56 -5.59
C ALA A 36 -12.68 -12.88 -4.83
N TRP A 37 -11.96 -13.84 -5.42
CA TRP A 37 -11.67 -15.12 -4.79
C TRP A 37 -10.82 -14.95 -3.53
N GLN A 38 -9.71 -14.20 -3.60
CA GLN A 38 -8.82 -13.94 -2.47
C GLN A 38 -9.57 -13.27 -1.32
N LEU A 39 -10.41 -12.27 -1.61
CA LEU A 39 -11.16 -11.52 -0.61
C LEU A 39 -12.14 -12.42 0.16
N ARG A 40 -12.87 -13.30 -0.55
CA ARG A 40 -13.73 -14.30 0.08
C ARG A 40 -12.92 -15.27 0.92
N ARG A 41 -11.76 -15.71 0.43
CA ARG A 41 -10.88 -16.62 1.19
C ARG A 41 -10.34 -15.99 2.46
N PHE A 42 -10.03 -14.71 2.46
CA PHE A 42 -9.65 -13.96 3.67
C PHE A 42 -10.82 -13.90 4.66
N ALA A 43 -12.01 -13.51 4.20
CA ALA A 43 -13.20 -13.43 5.05
C ALA A 43 -13.58 -14.79 5.66
N ASP A 44 -13.57 -15.88 4.87
CA ASP A 44 -13.80 -17.25 5.35
C ASP A 44 -12.76 -17.68 6.39
N GLY A 45 -11.54 -17.13 6.30
CA GLY A 45 -10.45 -17.35 7.25
C GLY A 45 -10.47 -16.42 8.47
N GLY A 46 -11.49 -15.58 8.63
CA GLY A 46 -11.61 -14.63 9.75
C GLY A 46 -10.78 -13.34 9.60
N VAL A 47 -10.25 -13.06 8.40
CA VAL A 47 -9.50 -11.82 8.11
C VAL A 47 -10.44 -10.82 7.42
N HIS A 48 -10.89 -9.83 8.19
CA HIS A 48 -11.85 -8.83 7.75
C HIS A 48 -11.25 -7.43 7.54
N ASN A 49 -9.94 -7.26 7.70
CA ASN A 49 -9.24 -6.01 7.45
C ASN A 49 -8.01 -6.29 6.58
N LEU A 50 -7.81 -5.51 5.51
CA LEU A 50 -6.68 -5.72 4.58
C LEU A 50 -6.08 -4.37 4.18
N VAL A 51 -4.76 -4.31 4.03
CA VAL A 51 -4.07 -3.14 3.45
C VAL A 51 -3.63 -3.46 2.03
N VAL A 52 -4.20 -2.79 1.04
CA VAL A 52 -3.78 -2.92 -0.35
C VAL A 52 -2.44 -2.20 -0.53
N ILE A 53 -1.44 -2.92 -1.06
CA ILE A 53 -0.09 -2.42 -1.31
C ILE A 53 0.49 -3.02 -2.60
N ASN A 54 1.39 -2.28 -3.24
CA ASN A 54 2.10 -2.71 -4.43
C ASN A 54 3.61 -2.84 -4.15
N LEU A 55 4.27 -3.89 -4.63
CA LEU A 55 5.71 -4.09 -4.40
C LEU A 55 6.56 -3.14 -5.23
N ALA A 56 6.20 -2.91 -6.48
CA ALA A 56 7.01 -2.16 -7.45
C ALA A 56 6.20 -1.06 -8.15
N PRO A 57 5.58 -0.14 -7.40
CA PRO A 57 4.62 0.85 -7.91
C PRO A 57 5.22 1.84 -8.91
N ALA A 58 6.52 2.13 -8.82
CA ALA A 58 7.22 3.03 -9.73
C ALA A 58 7.90 2.31 -10.92
N GLY A 59 7.57 1.04 -11.16
CA GLY A 59 8.24 0.16 -12.12
C GLY A 59 9.14 -0.89 -11.44
N PRO A 60 9.80 -1.78 -12.21
CA PRO A 60 10.66 -2.83 -11.66
C PRO A 60 11.70 -2.22 -10.73
N ALA A 61 11.62 -2.54 -9.45
CA ALA A 61 12.58 -2.11 -8.44
C ALA A 61 13.14 -3.35 -7.75
N PHE A 62 14.45 -3.37 -7.48
CA PHE A 62 15.10 -4.47 -6.76
C PHE A 62 14.87 -5.87 -7.37
N GLY A 63 14.71 -5.96 -8.70
CA GLY A 63 14.46 -7.22 -9.42
C GLY A 63 12.99 -7.68 -9.43
N ALA A 64 12.06 -6.91 -8.85
CA ALA A 64 10.64 -7.19 -8.92
C ALA A 64 10.07 -6.90 -10.32
N ARG A 65 9.07 -7.67 -10.75
CA ARG A 65 8.28 -7.36 -11.96
C ARG A 65 7.44 -6.10 -11.70
N THR A 66 7.17 -5.33 -12.76
CA THR A 66 6.14 -4.29 -12.70
C THR A 66 4.79 -4.91 -12.40
N ASP A 67 3.94 -4.16 -11.71
CA ASP A 67 2.55 -4.53 -11.51
C ASP A 67 1.77 -4.54 -12.82
N ASP A 68 0.79 -5.43 -12.89
CA ASP A 68 -0.09 -5.61 -14.03
C ASP A 68 -1.52 -5.76 -13.49
N PRO A 69 -2.43 -4.81 -13.71
CA PRO A 69 -2.25 -3.58 -14.48
C PRO A 69 -1.27 -2.59 -13.80
N PRO A 70 -0.72 -1.62 -14.56
CA PRO A 70 0.18 -0.61 -14.02
C PRO A 70 -0.44 0.12 -12.83
N TRP A 71 0.33 0.29 -11.76
CA TRP A 71 -0.11 1.00 -10.56
C TRP A 71 -0.63 2.40 -10.90
N PHE A 72 -1.82 2.71 -10.39
CA PHE A 72 -2.58 3.95 -10.66
C PHE A 72 -3.01 4.17 -12.12
N GLY A 73 -2.91 3.17 -13.00
CA GLY A 73 -3.60 3.17 -14.29
C GLY A 73 -5.12 3.06 -14.13
N GLU A 74 -5.87 3.41 -15.17
CA GLU A 74 -7.35 3.31 -15.18
C GLU A 74 -7.83 1.91 -14.81
N GLU A 75 -7.23 0.87 -15.41
CA GLU A 75 -7.61 -0.51 -15.11
C GLU A 75 -7.30 -0.91 -13.65
N TRP A 76 -6.19 -0.40 -13.07
CA TRP A 76 -5.89 -0.62 -11.66
C TRP A 76 -6.96 0.01 -10.77
N TRP A 77 -7.43 1.22 -11.09
CA TRP A 77 -8.51 1.88 -10.37
C TRP A 77 -9.84 1.16 -10.53
N ASP A 78 -10.12 0.58 -11.70
CA ASP A 78 -11.28 -0.30 -11.90
C ASP A 78 -11.22 -1.52 -10.99
N ARG A 79 -10.05 -2.21 -10.91
CA ARG A 79 -9.84 -3.34 -9.99
C ARG A 79 -10.01 -2.93 -8.52
N PHE A 80 -9.46 -1.79 -8.14
CA PHE A 80 -9.56 -1.26 -6.78
C PHE A 80 -11.01 -0.95 -6.41
N THR A 81 -11.74 -0.27 -7.30
CA THR A 81 -13.15 0.09 -7.09
C THR A 81 -14.04 -1.14 -7.00
N ASP A 82 -13.85 -2.12 -7.88
CA ASP A 82 -14.58 -3.39 -7.81
C ASP A 82 -14.30 -4.14 -6.51
N THR A 83 -13.04 -4.15 -6.07
CA THR A 83 -12.65 -4.79 -4.82
C THR A 83 -13.28 -4.10 -3.62
N CYS A 84 -13.38 -2.76 -3.61
CA CYS A 84 -14.13 -2.01 -2.61
C CYS A 84 -15.62 -2.38 -2.57
N ARG A 85 -16.26 -2.63 -3.72
CA ARG A 85 -17.65 -3.07 -3.79
C ARG A 85 -17.81 -4.45 -3.16
N ILE A 86 -16.98 -5.42 -3.57
CA ILE A 86 -17.03 -6.79 -3.04
C ILE A 86 -16.75 -6.80 -1.54
N ALA A 87 -15.76 -6.02 -1.08
CA ALA A 87 -15.41 -5.91 0.34
C ALA A 87 -16.59 -5.42 1.17
N ARG A 88 -17.31 -4.40 0.68
CA ARG A 88 -18.52 -3.90 1.32
C ARG A 88 -19.60 -4.98 1.43
N ASP A 89 -19.82 -5.74 0.36
CA ASP A 89 -20.87 -6.78 0.32
C ASP A 89 -20.60 -7.93 1.31
N ILE A 90 -19.33 -8.21 1.62
CA ILE A 90 -18.94 -9.29 2.54
C ILE A 90 -18.48 -8.81 3.93
N GLY A 91 -18.58 -7.51 4.22
CA GLY A 91 -18.21 -6.94 5.51
C GLY A 91 -16.69 -6.84 5.77
N THR A 92 -15.87 -6.77 4.72
CA THR A 92 -14.41 -6.59 4.83
C THR A 92 -14.03 -5.13 4.65
N ARG A 93 -13.08 -4.65 5.45
CA ARG A 93 -12.49 -3.31 5.35
C ARG A 93 -11.20 -3.34 4.56
N LEU A 94 -11.03 -2.32 3.72
CA LEU A 94 -9.81 -2.11 2.95
C LEU A 94 -9.16 -0.80 3.38
N TRP A 95 -7.86 -0.87 3.60
CA TRP A 95 -6.98 0.27 3.78
C TRP A 95 -6.19 0.47 2.51
N PHE A 96 -6.12 1.71 2.05
CA PHE A 96 -5.33 2.09 0.90
C PHE A 96 -4.00 2.66 1.38
N TYR A 97 -2.90 2.00 1.07
CA TYR A 97 -1.58 2.57 1.33
C TYR A 97 -1.13 3.36 0.11
N ASP A 98 -1.01 4.67 0.26
CA ASP A 98 -0.56 5.61 -0.78
C ASP A 98 0.95 5.48 -1.12
N GLN A 99 1.64 4.61 -0.38
CA GLN A 99 3.02 4.18 -0.58
C GLN A 99 4.05 5.31 -0.54
N ILE A 100 3.74 6.43 0.09
CA ILE A 100 4.68 7.56 0.20
C ILE A 100 5.99 7.08 0.84
N GLY A 101 7.09 7.21 0.10
CA GLY A 101 8.43 6.85 0.59
C GLY A 101 8.74 5.35 0.56
N PHE A 102 7.85 4.50 0.02
CA PHE A 102 8.06 3.06 -0.14
C PHE A 102 8.28 2.68 -1.61
N SER A 103 9.26 1.83 -1.89
CA SER A 103 9.54 1.25 -3.22
C SER A 103 9.52 2.23 -4.41
N GLY A 104 10.08 3.43 -4.20
CA GLY A 104 10.18 4.46 -5.25
C GLY A 104 8.86 5.14 -5.62
N ALA A 105 7.75 4.86 -4.93
CA ALA A 105 6.49 5.56 -5.11
C ALA A 105 6.67 7.06 -4.83
N ASN A 106 6.61 7.83 -5.92
CA ASN A 106 6.93 9.25 -5.96
C ASN A 106 5.78 10.07 -6.59
N VAL A 107 4.56 9.52 -6.62
CA VAL A 107 3.39 10.19 -7.23
C VAL A 107 3.16 11.57 -6.62
N GLN A 108 3.22 11.71 -5.29
CA GLN A 108 3.09 13.01 -4.63
C GLN A 108 4.17 14.01 -5.05
N SER A 109 5.44 13.56 -5.14
CA SER A 109 6.54 14.38 -5.65
C SER A 109 6.29 14.83 -7.09
N ALA A 110 5.77 13.94 -7.94
CA ALA A 110 5.42 14.25 -9.32
C ALA A 110 4.27 15.26 -9.42
N VAL A 111 3.20 15.07 -8.64
CA VAL A 111 2.06 16.00 -8.55
C VAL A 111 2.52 17.38 -8.07
N THR A 112 3.33 17.43 -7.01
CA THR A 112 3.88 18.68 -6.45
C THR A 112 4.72 19.44 -7.47
N ARG A 113 5.59 18.74 -8.23
CA ARG A 113 6.38 19.33 -9.32
C ARG A 113 5.50 19.88 -10.44
N ARG A 114 4.48 19.13 -10.88
CA ARG A 114 3.56 19.54 -11.94
C ARG A 114 2.70 20.75 -11.55
N ARG A 115 2.32 20.87 -10.28
CA ARG A 115 1.50 21.96 -9.76
C ARG A 115 2.29 23.19 -9.31
N GLY A 116 3.60 23.22 -9.53
CA GLY A 116 4.44 24.40 -9.28
C GLY A 116 4.54 24.80 -7.81
N VAL A 117 4.21 23.91 -6.87
CA VAL A 117 4.32 24.23 -5.44
C VAL A 117 5.81 24.35 -5.11
N ARG A 118 6.23 25.59 -4.83
CA ARG A 118 7.61 25.96 -4.53
C ARG A 118 8.20 24.99 -3.50
N ARG A 119 9.29 24.31 -3.89
CA ARG A 119 10.07 23.44 -3.01
C ARG A 119 10.33 24.20 -1.70
N LEU A 120 9.72 23.77 -0.60
CA LEU A 120 10.18 24.16 0.72
C LEU A 120 11.60 23.61 0.82
N ARG A 121 12.60 24.49 0.70
CA ARG A 121 14.00 24.14 0.95
C ARG A 121 14.03 23.66 2.41
N GLY A 122 14.21 22.36 2.61
CA GLY A 122 14.65 21.85 3.91
C GLY A 122 15.93 22.56 4.35
N PRO A 123 16.19 22.67 5.66
CA PRO A 123 17.40 23.31 6.16
C PRO A 123 18.61 22.67 5.50
N ARG A 124 19.57 23.49 5.06
CA ARG A 124 20.79 23.01 4.41
C ARG A 124 21.49 22.08 5.40
N GLY A 125 21.43 20.77 5.14
CA GLY A 125 22.25 19.80 5.83
C GLY A 125 23.72 20.15 5.61
N VAL A 126 24.39 20.42 6.71
CA VAL A 126 25.86 20.49 6.81
C VAL A 126 26.42 19.18 6.24
N GLY A 127 27.33 19.27 5.28
CA GLY A 127 28.02 18.10 4.73
C GLY A 127 28.21 18.11 3.23
N ARG A 128 28.98 19.08 2.72
CA ARG A 128 29.74 18.90 1.47
C ARG A 128 31.03 19.71 1.55
N GLU A 129 32.09 19.05 1.97
CA GLU A 129 33.44 19.33 1.50
C GLU A 129 34.21 18.01 1.42
N LEU A 130 34.49 17.60 0.20
CA LEU A 130 35.62 16.73 -0.13
C LEU A 130 36.22 17.28 -1.42
N PRO A 131 37.38 17.94 -1.37
CA PRO A 131 38.27 17.99 -2.51
C PRO A 131 39.24 16.82 -2.41
N ARG A 132 39.13 15.87 -3.35
CA ARG A 132 40.21 14.93 -3.63
C ARG A 132 41.31 15.70 -4.36
N GLU A 133 42.42 15.99 -3.70
CA GLU A 133 43.63 16.37 -4.42
C GLU A 133 44.24 15.13 -5.07
N ARG A 134 44.51 15.30 -6.37
CA ARG A 134 45.05 14.30 -7.27
C ARG A 134 46.54 14.15 -6.99
N GLY A 135 47.00 12.91 -6.96
CA GLY A 135 48.42 12.59 -6.94
C GLY A 135 49.17 13.29 -8.08
N ARG A 136 50.33 13.84 -7.74
CA ARG A 136 51.42 14.07 -8.69
C ARG A 136 52.50 13.02 -8.41
N LEU A 137 53.11 12.59 -9.51
CA LEU A 137 54.22 11.66 -9.67
C LEU A 137 55.37 11.93 -8.70
#